data_AF-A0A0C3B1L6-F1
#
_entry.id   AF-A0A0C3B1L6-F1
#
_cell.length_a   1.000
_cell.length_b   1.000
_cell.length_c   1.000
_cell.angle_alpha   90.00
_cell.angle_beta   90.00
_cell.angle_gamma   90.00
#
_symmetry.space_group_name_H-M   'P 1'
#
loop_
_entity.id
_entity.type
_entity.pdbx_description
1 polymer ?
#
loop_
_entity_poly.entity_id
_entity_poly.type
_entity_poly.pdbx_seq_one_letter_code
_entity_poly.pdbx_strand_id
1 'polypeptide(L)'
;MPSRVDQLRNAETASIAPSDSASQTGRSERSERTAVSTGSRASSGPADKVFLHLYPRAEVPTIPYKLRFAISPDEWDQRVQLLAEYTERSAKPLAEGIYFFIMCIAIPAAIGYPFYLQVLDLVTDQPNGTKRQPTPADEMDAIIIPTAMALFLFIFFLVPMLLRKFVIRRRLRRETRGWAAVDQQRFFNKKKGVDLQWKVQLPRIFGSACAVRIPVPPRMEEDNRSMTELTMHSRANSWEDVEALGGAGLARGDSIGRQTMFSV
;
A
#
# COMPACT_ATOMS: atom_id res chain seq x y z
N MET A 1 33.36 -10.16 28.96
CA MET A 1 33.06 -8.84 29.54
C MET A 1 31.98 -8.18 28.67
N PRO A 2 30.70 -8.19 29.10
CA PRO A 2 29.62 -7.65 28.29
C PRO A 2 29.67 -6.11 28.22
N SER A 3 29.25 -5.59 27.08
CA SER A 3 29.29 -4.19 26.66
C SER A 3 28.45 -3.28 27.57
N ARG A 4 28.96 -2.08 27.87
CA ARG A 4 28.31 -1.03 28.68
C ARG A 4 26.95 -0.58 28.10
N VAL A 5 26.66 -0.92 26.84
CA VAL A 5 25.39 -0.64 26.16
C VAL A 5 24.30 -1.64 26.57
N ASP A 6 24.66 -2.87 26.95
CA ASP A 6 23.68 -3.89 27.36
C ASP A 6 23.19 -3.70 28.81
N GLN A 7 23.95 -2.99 29.64
CA GLN A 7 23.57 -2.72 31.03
C GLN A 7 22.48 -1.64 31.15
N LEU A 8 22.38 -0.72 30.19
CA LEU A 8 21.35 0.33 30.20
C LEU A 8 19.98 -0.19 29.72
N ARG A 9 19.94 -1.30 28.98
CA ARG A 9 18.68 -1.86 28.48
C ARG A 9 17.92 -2.71 29.52
N ASN A 10 18.60 -3.14 30.58
CA ASN A 10 18.02 -3.95 31.66
C ASN A 10 17.65 -3.14 32.91
N ALA A 11 18.00 -1.84 32.97
CA ALA A 11 17.66 -0.98 34.10
C ALA A 11 16.25 -0.37 33.99
N GLU A 12 15.62 -0.40 32.81
CA GLU A 12 14.30 0.20 32.57
C GLU A 12 13.13 -0.77 32.77
N THR A 13 13.41 -2.07 33.02
CA THR A 13 12.40 -3.13 33.17
C THR A 13 12.16 -3.60 34.61
N ALA A 14 12.79 -2.98 35.62
CA ALA A 14 12.78 -3.48 37.00
C ALA A 14 11.95 -2.67 38.01
N SER A 15 11.03 -1.80 37.59
CA SER A 15 10.24 -0.98 38.53
C SER A 15 8.72 -0.97 38.29
N ILE A 16 8.10 -2.11 38.04
CA ILE A 16 6.63 -2.23 38.18
C ILE A 16 6.31 -3.57 38.82
N ALA A 17 6.26 -3.58 40.15
CA ALA A 17 5.56 -4.61 40.93
C ALA A 17 4.08 -4.21 41.09
N PRO A 18 3.16 -5.18 41.28
CA PRO A 18 1.74 -5.00 41.03
C PRO A 18 1.00 -4.49 42.28
N SER A 19 0.13 -3.49 42.10
CA SER A 19 -0.94 -3.19 43.06
C SER A 19 -2.25 -3.71 42.49
N ASP A 20 -2.76 -4.77 43.10
CA ASP A 20 -4.10 -5.29 42.93
C ASP A 20 -5.14 -4.22 43.26
N SER A 21 -6.00 -3.91 42.29
CA SER A 21 -7.40 -3.56 42.56
C SER A 21 -8.22 -3.70 41.28
N ALA A 22 -9.11 -4.68 41.33
CA ALA A 22 -10.20 -4.99 40.42
C ALA A 22 -10.85 -3.79 39.71
N SER A 23 -10.87 -3.82 38.39
CA SER A 23 -12.07 -3.48 37.61
C SER A 23 -11.95 -4.04 36.19
N GLN A 24 -12.72 -5.09 35.99
CA GLN A 24 -13.18 -5.69 34.74
C GLN A 24 -13.52 -4.65 33.65
N THR A 25 -12.78 -4.65 32.54
CA THR A 25 -13.31 -4.30 31.20
C THR A 25 -12.40 -4.90 30.14
N GLY A 26 -12.88 -5.94 29.47
CA GLY A 26 -12.14 -6.65 28.42
C GLY A 26 -11.81 -5.73 27.25
N ARG A 27 -10.52 -5.56 26.99
CA ARG A 27 -10.02 -4.91 25.77
C ARG A 27 -9.01 -5.82 25.11
N SER A 28 -9.51 -6.48 24.07
CA SER A 28 -8.83 -7.42 23.20
C SER A 28 -7.45 -6.94 22.73
N GLU A 29 -6.44 -7.77 22.97
CA GLU A 29 -5.11 -7.69 22.38
C GLU A 29 -5.23 -7.72 20.86
N ARG A 30 -5.04 -6.55 20.24
CA ARG A 30 -4.94 -6.44 18.78
C ARG A 30 -3.50 -6.73 18.37
N SER A 31 -3.21 -8.03 18.28
CA SER A 31 -2.13 -8.59 17.47
C SER A 31 -2.02 -7.83 16.14
N GLU A 32 -0.86 -7.21 15.88
CA GLU A 32 -0.45 -6.66 14.58
C GLU A 32 -0.34 -7.80 13.56
N ARG A 33 -1.48 -8.32 13.14
CA ARG A 33 -1.60 -9.13 11.94
C ARG A 33 -1.65 -8.18 10.76
N THR A 34 -0.80 -8.44 9.78
CA THR A 34 -0.93 -8.01 8.39
C THR A 34 -2.36 -8.33 7.91
N ALA A 35 -3.28 -7.39 8.09
CA ALA A 35 -4.69 -7.61 7.81
C ALA A 35 -4.92 -7.51 6.31
N VAL A 36 -4.83 -8.64 5.62
CA VAL A 36 -5.38 -8.81 4.27
C VAL A 36 -6.91 -8.82 4.41
N SER A 37 -7.56 -7.65 4.32
CA SER A 37 -9.02 -7.60 4.29
C SER A 37 -9.51 -8.03 2.90
N THR A 38 -9.72 -9.33 2.71
CA THR A 38 -10.52 -9.85 1.58
C THR A 38 -12.00 -9.68 1.91
N GLY A 39 -12.54 -8.48 1.67
CA GLY A 39 -13.99 -8.26 1.71
C GLY A 39 -14.65 -8.94 0.51
N SER A 40 -15.36 -10.05 0.74
CA SER A 40 -16.22 -10.70 -0.24
C SER A 40 -17.65 -10.21 -0.04
N ARG A 41 -18.16 -9.41 -0.96
CA ARG A 41 -19.60 -9.13 -1.08
C ARG A 41 -19.98 -9.46 -2.53
N ALA A 42 -20.72 -10.55 -2.69
CA ALA A 42 -21.25 -11.00 -3.96
C ALA A 42 -22.40 -10.07 -4.38
N SER A 43 -22.16 -9.30 -5.42
CA SER A 43 -23.17 -8.61 -6.22
C SER A 43 -22.54 -8.40 -7.59
N SER A 44 -23.30 -8.62 -8.66
CA SER A 44 -22.96 -8.43 -10.08
C SER A 44 -22.33 -7.06 -10.40
N GLY A 45 -21.07 -6.87 -10.00
CA GLY A 45 -20.49 -5.58 -9.68
C GLY A 45 -19.00 -5.48 -10.02
N PRO A 46 -18.39 -4.31 -9.82
CA PRO A 46 -17.07 -3.96 -10.37
C PRO A 46 -16.03 -5.02 -10.06
N ALA A 47 -15.27 -5.44 -11.09
CA ALA A 47 -14.24 -6.48 -11.05
C ALA A 47 -13.55 -6.57 -9.67
N ASP A 48 -13.59 -7.76 -9.08
CA ASP A 48 -13.05 -8.06 -7.75
C ASP A 48 -11.58 -7.62 -7.66
N LYS A 49 -11.18 -7.02 -6.53
CA LYS A 49 -9.85 -6.39 -6.37
C LYS A 49 -9.22 -6.85 -5.07
N VAL A 50 -7.95 -7.21 -5.16
CA VAL A 50 -7.11 -7.44 -3.99
C VAL A 50 -6.40 -6.14 -3.62
N PHE A 51 -6.54 -5.75 -2.37
CA PHE A 51 -5.81 -4.65 -1.76
C PHE A 51 -4.70 -5.22 -0.90
N LEU A 52 -3.48 -4.79 -1.17
CA LEU A 52 -2.31 -5.18 -0.42
C LEU A 52 -1.63 -3.93 0.14
N HIS A 53 -1.38 -3.94 1.44
CA HIS A 53 -0.67 -2.87 2.14
C HIS A 53 0.72 -3.38 2.50
N LEU A 54 1.74 -2.73 1.95
CA LEU A 54 3.13 -3.03 2.21
C LEU A 54 3.71 -1.97 3.13
N TYR A 55 4.32 -2.40 4.22
CA TYR A 55 5.03 -1.54 5.15
C TYR A 55 6.54 -1.76 4.99
N PRO A 56 7.38 -0.74 5.30
CA PRO A 56 8.82 -0.91 5.24
C PRO A 56 9.25 -1.99 6.23
N ARG A 57 10.10 -2.93 5.77
CA ARG A 57 10.60 -4.07 6.57
C ARG A 57 9.53 -5.07 7.04
N ALA A 58 8.30 -4.97 6.54
CA ALA A 58 7.30 -6.00 6.79
C ALA A 58 7.64 -7.27 5.98
N GLU A 59 7.20 -8.42 6.50
CA GLU A 59 7.32 -9.69 5.79
C GLU A 59 6.53 -9.66 4.47
N VAL A 60 7.08 -10.35 3.47
CA VAL A 60 6.46 -10.43 2.15
C VAL A 60 5.18 -11.28 2.25
N PRO A 61 4.02 -10.72 1.88
CA PRO A 61 2.75 -11.44 1.95
C PRO A 61 2.70 -12.58 0.93
N THR A 62 2.22 -13.74 1.38
CA THR A 62 1.97 -14.90 0.51
C THR A 62 0.91 -14.60 -0.55
N ILE A 63 1.02 -15.26 -1.72
CA ILE A 63 0.10 -15.06 -2.84
C ILE A 63 -1.38 -15.32 -2.46
N PRO A 64 -2.27 -14.33 -2.65
CA PRO A 64 -3.69 -14.49 -2.39
C PRO A 64 -4.30 -15.60 -3.26
N TYR A 65 -5.18 -16.41 -2.67
CA TYR A 65 -5.77 -17.58 -3.33
C TYR A 65 -6.48 -17.25 -4.66
N LYS A 66 -7.01 -16.03 -4.80
CA LYS A 66 -7.68 -15.56 -6.04
C LYS A 66 -6.70 -15.30 -7.19
N LEU A 67 -5.44 -14.98 -6.89
CA LEU A 67 -4.42 -14.60 -7.88
C LEU A 67 -3.53 -15.78 -8.30
N ARG A 68 -3.58 -16.92 -7.58
CA ARG A 68 -2.77 -18.11 -7.85
C ARG A 68 -2.89 -18.69 -9.26
N PHE A 69 -4.02 -18.49 -9.91
CA PHE A 69 -4.26 -18.97 -11.28
C PHE A 69 -3.70 -18.03 -12.35
N ALA A 70 -3.37 -16.79 -11.97
CA ALA A 70 -3.00 -15.74 -12.89
C ALA A 70 -1.48 -15.49 -12.90
N ILE A 71 -0.85 -15.58 -11.74
CA ILE A 71 0.55 -15.25 -11.51
C ILE A 71 1.20 -16.44 -10.80
N SER A 72 2.37 -16.88 -11.28
CA SER A 72 3.13 -17.93 -10.63
C SER A 72 3.66 -17.46 -9.27
N PRO A 73 3.89 -18.37 -8.29
CA PRO A 73 4.44 -18.01 -6.98
C PRO A 73 5.76 -17.25 -7.09
N ASP A 74 6.67 -17.69 -7.95
CA ASP A 74 7.99 -17.08 -8.11
C ASP A 74 7.90 -15.64 -8.65
N GLU A 75 7.01 -15.39 -9.61
CA GLU A 75 6.79 -14.03 -10.14
C GLU A 75 6.12 -13.13 -9.12
N TRP A 76 5.21 -13.67 -8.31
CA TRP A 76 4.60 -12.93 -7.22
C TRP A 76 5.67 -12.47 -6.23
N ASP A 77 6.51 -13.39 -5.76
CA ASP A 77 7.55 -13.08 -4.78
C ASP A 77 8.55 -12.06 -5.34
N GLN A 78 9.00 -12.23 -6.58
CA GLN A 78 9.90 -11.27 -7.23
C GLN A 78 9.28 -9.86 -7.31
N ARG A 79 8.02 -9.76 -7.75
CA ARG A 79 7.32 -8.47 -7.90
C ARG A 79 7.10 -7.83 -6.54
N VAL A 80 6.65 -8.58 -5.53
CA VAL A 80 6.37 -8.03 -4.20
C VAL A 80 7.65 -7.64 -3.46
N GLN A 81 8.74 -8.40 -3.59
CA GLN A 81 10.05 -8.01 -3.06
C GLN A 81 10.53 -6.69 -3.67
N LEU A 82 10.41 -6.54 -4.98
CA LEU A 82 10.75 -5.28 -5.65
C LEU A 82 9.87 -4.13 -5.13
N LEU A 83 8.55 -4.34 -4.97
CA LEU A 83 7.65 -3.34 -4.37
C LEU A 83 8.05 -2.98 -2.92
N ALA A 84 8.47 -3.96 -2.13
CA ALA A 84 8.95 -3.74 -0.76
C ALA A 84 10.22 -2.89 -0.76
N GLU A 85 11.18 -3.16 -1.65
CA GLU A 85 12.40 -2.37 -1.80
C GLU A 85 12.11 -0.91 -2.18
N TYR A 86 11.19 -0.68 -3.14
CA TYR A 86 10.75 0.67 -3.48
C TYR A 86 10.02 1.37 -2.34
N THR A 87 9.24 0.61 -1.56
CA THR A 87 8.54 1.13 -0.38
C THR A 87 9.54 1.57 0.67
N GLU A 88 10.55 0.76 0.99
CA GLU A 88 11.60 1.10 1.94
C GLU A 88 12.43 2.31 1.49
N ARG A 89 12.84 2.36 0.21
CA ARG A 89 13.59 3.50 -0.32
C ARG A 89 12.79 4.81 -0.31
N SER A 90 11.47 4.71 -0.48
CA SER A 90 10.55 5.84 -0.48
C SER A 90 10.17 6.28 0.94
N ALA A 91 10.02 5.35 1.88
CA ALA A 91 9.59 5.60 3.26
C ALA A 91 10.80 5.96 4.14
N LYS A 92 11.33 7.17 3.96
CA LYS A 92 12.37 7.73 4.86
C LYS A 92 11.82 8.92 5.66
N PRO A 93 10.84 8.69 6.57
CA PRO A 93 10.19 9.78 7.30
C PRO A 93 11.18 10.61 8.13
N LEU A 94 12.24 9.98 8.68
CA LEU A 94 13.28 10.70 9.42
C LEU A 94 14.06 11.68 8.54
N ALA A 95 14.45 11.25 7.34
CA ALA A 95 15.16 12.15 6.43
C ALA A 95 14.27 13.31 5.98
N GLU A 96 12.98 13.05 5.73
CA GLU A 96 11.99 14.09 5.43
C GLU A 96 11.76 15.03 6.62
N GLY A 97 11.71 14.49 7.84
CA GLY A 97 11.55 15.25 9.07
C GLY A 97 12.75 16.16 9.36
N ILE A 98 13.98 15.66 9.24
CA ILE A 98 15.21 16.47 9.38
C ILE A 98 15.21 17.59 8.35
N TYR A 99 14.84 17.28 7.11
CA TYR A 99 14.80 18.25 6.03
C TYR A 99 13.75 19.35 6.27
N PHE A 100 12.56 18.96 6.70
CA PHE A 100 11.49 19.87 7.09
C PHE A 100 11.90 20.72 8.30
N PHE A 101 12.58 20.14 9.28
CA PHE A 101 13.09 20.86 10.45
C PHE A 101 14.14 21.93 10.07
N ILE A 102 15.09 21.59 9.19
CA ILE A 102 16.06 22.55 8.66
C ILE A 102 15.33 23.70 7.96
N MET A 103 14.32 23.40 7.14
CA MET A 103 13.51 24.39 6.46
C MET A 103 12.76 25.31 7.43
N CYS A 104 12.20 24.76 8.51
CA CYS A 104 11.53 25.52 9.57
C CYS A 104 12.46 26.45 10.35
N ILE A 105 13.77 26.18 10.39
CA ILE A 105 14.75 27.09 11.01
C ILE A 105 15.28 28.09 9.98
N ALA A 106 15.63 27.62 8.78
CA ALA A 106 16.27 28.42 7.75
C ALA A 106 15.36 29.54 7.23
N ILE A 107 14.06 29.29 7.04
CA ILE A 107 13.13 30.30 6.51
C ILE A 107 12.93 31.45 7.52
N PRO A 108 12.58 31.21 8.80
CA PRO A 108 12.50 32.29 9.79
C PRO A 108 13.83 32.97 10.04
N ALA A 109 14.97 32.26 10.02
CA ALA A 109 16.28 32.90 10.15
C ALA A 109 16.58 33.85 8.98
N ALA A 110 16.26 33.43 7.75
CA ALA A 110 16.46 34.23 6.55
C ALA A 110 15.56 35.46 6.47
N ILE A 111 14.33 35.40 7.00
CA ILE A 111 13.41 36.55 7.05
C ILE A 111 13.68 37.41 8.29
N GLY A 112 13.85 36.76 9.43
CA GLY A 112 13.94 37.40 10.74
C GLY A 112 15.24 38.14 10.95
N TYR A 113 16.36 37.66 10.41
CA TYR A 113 17.64 38.36 10.51
C TYR A 113 17.66 39.73 9.79
N PRO A 114 17.30 39.85 8.49
CA PRO A 114 17.25 41.16 7.84
C PRO A 114 16.18 42.06 8.45
N PHE A 115 15.04 41.52 8.87
CA PHE A 115 14.02 42.29 9.59
C PHE A 115 14.55 42.84 10.91
N TYR A 116 15.26 42.01 11.69
CA TYR A 116 15.88 42.43 12.94
C TYR A 116 16.93 43.52 12.73
N LEU A 117 17.77 43.40 11.68
CA LEU A 117 18.73 44.45 11.33
C LEU A 117 18.04 45.76 10.94
N GLN A 118 16.98 45.72 10.13
CA GLN A 118 16.20 46.91 9.79
C GLN A 118 15.61 47.60 11.02
N VAL A 119 15.08 46.81 11.97
CA VAL A 119 14.56 47.33 13.25
C VAL A 119 15.68 47.93 14.09
N LEU A 120 16.85 47.30 14.15
CA LEU A 120 18.01 47.84 14.88
C LEU A 120 18.47 49.16 14.27
N ASP A 121 18.63 49.23 12.94
CA ASP A 121 19.04 50.45 12.24
C ASP A 121 18.07 51.60 12.55
N LEU A 122 16.75 51.35 12.49
CA LEU A 122 15.72 52.32 12.87
C LEU A 122 15.84 52.84 14.31
N VAL A 123 16.34 52.01 15.24
CA VAL A 123 16.53 52.36 16.65
C VAL A 123 17.86 53.09 16.88
N THR A 124 18.93 52.71 16.18
CA THR A 124 20.27 53.27 16.37
C THR A 124 20.55 54.54 15.58
N ASP A 125 19.83 54.83 14.49
CA ASP A 125 20.04 56.03 13.64
C ASP A 125 19.48 57.34 14.25
N GLN A 126 19.44 57.46 15.59
CA GLN A 126 19.08 58.68 16.31
C GLN A 126 20.25 59.54 16.86
N PRO A 127 21.40 59.75 16.17
CA PRO A 127 22.40 60.67 16.73
C PRO A 127 22.06 62.17 16.54
N ASN A 128 21.24 62.57 15.54
CA ASN A 128 21.08 63.99 15.16
C ASN A 128 19.62 64.49 14.92
N GLY A 129 18.61 63.90 15.58
CA GLY A 129 17.25 64.48 15.68
C GLY A 129 16.44 64.66 14.39
N THR A 130 17.02 64.39 13.22
CA THR A 130 16.38 64.57 11.91
C THR A 130 15.81 63.21 11.51
N LYS A 131 14.54 62.98 11.83
CA LYS A 131 13.84 61.73 11.46
C LYS A 131 13.82 61.63 9.94
N ARG A 132 14.62 60.73 9.36
CA ARG A 132 14.49 60.35 7.95
C ARG A 132 13.10 59.73 7.79
N GLN A 133 12.17 60.45 7.16
CA GLN A 133 10.87 59.87 6.87
C GLN A 133 11.07 58.73 5.88
N PRO A 134 10.59 57.51 6.17
CA PRO A 134 10.66 56.42 5.22
C PRO A 134 9.92 56.83 3.95
N THR A 135 10.61 56.74 2.82
CA THR A 135 9.96 56.93 1.52
C THR A 135 9.05 55.72 1.29
N PRO A 136 7.85 55.87 0.67
CA PRO A 136 6.95 54.74 0.42
C PRO A 136 7.58 53.63 -0.45
N ALA A 137 8.62 53.96 -1.21
CA ALA A 137 9.43 52.98 -1.94
C ALA A 137 10.24 52.06 -1.00
N ASP A 138 10.80 52.60 0.08
CA ASP A 138 11.60 51.83 1.04
C ASP A 138 10.72 50.85 1.83
N GLU A 139 9.47 51.22 2.11
CA GLU A 139 8.49 50.34 2.75
C GLU A 139 8.11 49.16 1.85
N MET A 140 7.98 49.38 0.54
CA MET A 140 7.71 48.30 -0.41
C MET A 140 8.90 47.33 -0.53
N ASP A 141 10.12 47.85 -0.61
CA ASP A 141 11.33 47.03 -0.70
C ASP A 141 11.53 46.16 0.54
N ALA A 142 11.19 46.70 1.73
CA ALA A 142 11.25 45.96 2.99
C ALA A 142 10.32 44.74 3.04
N ILE A 143 9.24 44.71 2.26
CA ILE A 143 8.30 43.57 2.21
C ILE A 143 8.67 42.61 1.09
N ILE A 144 9.01 43.14 -0.09
CA ILE A 144 9.24 42.33 -1.30
C ILE A 144 10.48 41.46 -1.15
N ILE A 145 11.59 42.03 -0.68
CA ILE A 145 12.88 41.33 -0.55
C ILE A 145 12.78 40.09 0.36
N PRO A 146 12.30 40.18 1.62
CA PRO A 146 12.20 39.00 2.48
C PRO A 146 11.17 37.99 1.97
N THR A 147 10.08 38.44 1.35
CA THR A 147 9.07 37.55 0.77
C THR A 147 9.65 36.75 -0.40
N ALA A 148 10.38 37.41 -1.31
CA ALA A 148 11.06 36.77 -2.42
C ALA A 148 12.13 35.78 -1.94
N MET A 149 12.92 36.15 -0.92
CA MET A 149 13.94 35.28 -0.35
C MET A 149 13.35 34.06 0.37
N ALA A 150 12.25 34.25 1.10
CA ALA A 150 11.49 33.16 1.73
C ALA A 150 10.96 32.16 0.71
N LEU A 151 10.34 32.67 -0.37
CA LEU A 151 9.82 31.85 -1.46
C LEU A 151 10.94 31.09 -2.16
N PHE A 152 12.07 31.76 -2.44
CA PHE A 152 13.23 31.15 -3.06
C PHE A 152 13.78 30.00 -2.21
N LEU A 153 14.00 30.23 -0.91
CA LEU A 153 14.43 29.20 0.02
C LEU A 153 13.42 28.05 0.10
N PHE A 154 12.13 28.37 0.19
CA PHE A 154 11.06 27.37 0.19
C PHE A 154 11.15 26.45 -1.02
N ILE A 155 11.28 27.00 -2.23
CA ILE A 155 11.41 26.24 -3.47
C ILE A 155 12.74 25.47 -3.50
N PHE A 156 13.84 26.11 -3.11
CA PHE A 156 15.17 25.51 -3.09
C PHE A 156 15.22 24.26 -2.21
N PHE A 157 14.54 24.29 -1.06
CA PHE A 157 14.40 23.12 -0.20
C PHE A 157 13.36 22.12 -0.76
N LEU A 158 12.20 22.58 -1.21
CA LEU A 158 11.14 21.66 -1.63
C LEU A 158 11.50 20.84 -2.88
N VAL A 159 12.23 21.43 -3.84
CA VAL A 159 12.50 20.83 -5.15
C VAL A 159 13.31 19.53 -5.05
N PRO A 160 14.47 19.44 -4.38
CA PRO A 160 15.23 18.20 -4.21
C PRO A 160 14.39 17.06 -3.61
N MET A 161 13.54 17.39 -2.63
CA MET A 161 12.65 16.43 -1.97
C MET A 161 11.61 15.87 -2.94
N LEU A 162 10.95 16.75 -3.71
CA LEU A 162 9.97 16.35 -4.72
C LEU A 162 10.63 15.57 -5.86
N LEU A 163 11.79 16.00 -6.33
CA LEU A 163 12.52 15.37 -7.42
C LEU A 163 12.89 13.93 -7.07
N ARG A 164 13.39 13.69 -5.86
CA ARG A 164 13.68 12.34 -5.38
C ARG A 164 12.44 11.44 -5.40
N LYS A 165 11.31 11.91 -4.87
CA LYS A 165 10.05 11.14 -4.89
C LYS A 165 9.54 10.91 -6.31
N PHE A 166 9.70 11.89 -7.19
CA PHE A 166 9.31 11.80 -8.58
C PHE A 166 10.13 10.73 -9.33
N VAL A 167 11.45 10.71 -9.17
CA VAL A 167 12.34 9.72 -9.78
C VAL A 167 11.95 8.29 -9.37
N ILE A 168 11.74 8.06 -8.06
CA ILE A 168 11.32 6.76 -7.53
C ILE A 168 9.96 6.34 -8.13
N ARG A 169 8.98 7.24 -8.14
CA ARG A 169 7.66 6.98 -8.74
C ARG A 169 7.75 6.67 -10.23
N ARG A 170 8.58 7.39 -10.97
CA ARG A 170 8.76 7.19 -12.41
C ARG A 170 9.38 5.83 -12.71
N ARG A 171 10.39 5.42 -11.94
CA ARG A 171 11.04 4.11 -12.09
C ARG A 171 10.06 2.98 -11.78
N LEU A 172 9.34 3.06 -10.66
CA LEU A 172 8.33 2.05 -10.32
C LEU A 172 7.23 1.95 -11.39
N ARG A 173 6.71 3.07 -11.89
CA ARG A 173 5.70 3.05 -12.97
C ARG A 173 6.20 2.35 -14.23
N ARG A 174 7.50 2.44 -14.53
CA ARG A 174 8.10 1.73 -15.67
C ARG A 174 8.08 0.22 -15.45
N GLU A 175 8.49 -0.24 -14.27
CA GLU A 175 8.46 -1.66 -13.91
C GLU A 175 7.03 -2.23 -13.95
N THR A 176 6.07 -1.54 -13.32
CA THR A 176 4.67 -2.01 -13.30
C THR A 176 4.03 -2.05 -14.69
N ARG A 177 4.45 -1.15 -15.60
CA ARG A 177 4.01 -1.19 -17.01
C ARG A 177 4.63 -2.38 -17.75
N GLY A 178 5.89 -2.71 -17.46
CA GLY A 178 6.54 -3.90 -18.00
C GLY A 178 5.79 -5.17 -17.59
N TRP A 179 5.43 -5.28 -16.31
CA TRP A 179 4.64 -6.41 -15.81
C TRP A 179 3.27 -6.50 -16.45
N ALA A 180 2.56 -5.36 -16.57
CA ALA A 180 1.26 -5.32 -17.23
C ALA A 180 1.36 -5.78 -18.69
N ALA A 181 2.41 -5.41 -19.42
CA ALA A 181 2.63 -5.87 -20.80
C ALA A 181 2.87 -7.39 -20.88
N VAL A 182 3.68 -7.94 -19.98
CA VAL A 182 3.93 -9.40 -19.91
C VAL A 182 2.67 -10.17 -19.54
N ASP A 183 1.92 -9.69 -18.54
CA ASP A 183 0.66 -10.29 -18.13
C ASP A 183 -0.34 -10.22 -19.29
N GLN A 184 -0.48 -9.06 -19.94
CA GLN A 184 -1.37 -8.86 -21.07
C GLN A 184 -1.05 -9.84 -22.21
N GLN A 185 0.22 -10.07 -22.57
CA GLN A 185 0.58 -11.04 -23.59
C GLN A 185 0.16 -12.48 -23.23
N ARG A 186 0.29 -12.86 -21.96
CA ARG A 186 -0.12 -14.20 -21.48
C ARG A 186 -1.63 -14.42 -21.51
N PHE A 187 -2.42 -13.37 -21.25
CA PHE A 187 -3.88 -13.46 -21.23
C PHE A 187 -4.55 -13.15 -22.57
N PHE A 188 -3.95 -12.29 -23.42
CA PHE A 188 -4.44 -12.02 -24.77
C PHE A 188 -4.50 -13.28 -25.62
N ASN A 189 -3.46 -14.11 -25.54
CA ASN A 189 -3.41 -15.38 -26.26
C ASN A 189 -4.53 -16.36 -25.85
N LYS A 190 -5.17 -16.14 -24.70
CA LYS A 190 -6.25 -17.00 -24.18
C LYS A 190 -7.66 -16.48 -24.46
N LYS A 191 -7.84 -15.47 -25.34
CA LYS A 191 -9.15 -14.82 -25.67
C LYS A 191 -9.90 -14.27 -24.44
N LYS A 192 -9.19 -13.98 -23.35
CA LYS A 192 -9.76 -13.40 -22.14
C LYS A 192 -9.32 -11.94 -22.12
N GLY A 193 -10.22 -11.02 -22.46
CA GLY A 193 -9.98 -9.56 -22.42
C GLY A 193 -9.79 -9.01 -21.01
N VAL A 194 -8.96 -9.65 -20.19
CA VAL A 194 -8.71 -9.33 -18.79
C VAL A 194 -7.38 -8.61 -18.70
N ASP A 195 -7.42 -7.36 -18.27
CA ASP A 195 -6.25 -6.51 -18.11
C ASP A 195 -5.79 -6.51 -16.64
N LEU A 196 -4.68 -7.21 -16.33
CA LEU A 196 -4.06 -7.19 -15.02
C LEU A 196 -3.22 -5.92 -14.82
N GLN A 197 -3.91 -4.82 -14.55
CA GLN A 197 -3.23 -3.57 -14.23
C GLN A 197 -2.81 -3.51 -12.76
N TRP A 198 -1.51 -3.60 -12.51
CA TRP A 198 -0.91 -3.36 -11.19
C TRP A 198 -0.97 -1.87 -10.85
N LYS A 199 -1.89 -1.48 -9.98
CA LYS A 199 -2.02 -0.09 -9.51
C LYS A 199 -1.33 0.07 -8.17
N VAL A 200 -0.10 0.57 -8.22
CA VAL A 200 0.72 0.81 -7.01
C VAL A 200 0.70 2.28 -6.62
N GLN A 201 0.41 2.54 -5.35
CA GLN A 201 0.49 3.85 -4.72
C GLN A 201 1.63 3.84 -3.70
N LEU A 202 2.72 4.52 -4.05
CA LEU A 202 3.84 4.72 -3.14
C LEU A 202 3.45 5.62 -1.95
N PRO A 203 4.20 5.52 -0.83
CA PRO A 203 3.99 6.39 0.31
C PRO A 203 4.00 7.87 -0.09
N ARG A 204 3.08 8.64 0.51
CA ARG A 204 3.04 10.11 0.39
C ARG A 204 4.20 10.72 1.18
N ILE A 205 4.28 12.06 1.18
CA ILE A 205 5.20 12.78 2.06
C ILE A 205 4.81 12.44 3.50
N PHE A 206 5.79 12.09 4.33
CA PHE A 206 5.63 11.54 5.69
C PHE A 206 4.87 10.21 5.78
N GLY A 207 4.55 9.56 4.66
CA GLY A 207 3.88 8.27 4.63
C GLY A 207 4.88 7.10 4.77
N SER A 208 4.45 6.04 5.45
CA SER A 208 5.22 4.78 5.56
C SER A 208 4.68 3.66 4.66
N ALA A 209 3.36 3.58 4.48
CA ALA A 209 2.73 2.47 3.77
C ALA A 209 2.63 2.68 2.26
N CYS A 210 2.84 1.60 1.50
CA CYS A 210 2.51 1.49 0.09
C CYS A 210 1.21 0.69 -0.07
N ALA A 211 0.30 1.17 -0.92
CA ALA A 211 -0.95 0.49 -1.23
C ALA A 211 -0.90 -0.05 -2.66
N VAL A 212 -1.10 -1.35 -2.81
CA VAL A 212 -1.11 -2.07 -4.08
C VAL A 212 -2.52 -2.56 -4.34
N ARG A 213 -3.03 -2.31 -5.54
CA ARG A 213 -4.35 -2.73 -5.99
C ARG A 213 -4.21 -3.58 -7.22
N ILE A 214 -4.69 -4.82 -7.15
CA ILE A 214 -4.58 -5.80 -8.22
C ILE A 214 -5.98 -6.29 -8.57
N PRO A 215 -6.44 -6.13 -9.82
CA PRO A 215 -7.71 -6.71 -10.25
C PRO A 215 -7.60 -8.23 -10.31
N VAL A 216 -8.62 -8.91 -9.81
CA VAL A 216 -8.74 -10.37 -9.86
C VAL A 216 -9.36 -10.75 -11.21
N PRO A 217 -8.73 -11.66 -11.97
CA PRO A 217 -9.35 -12.16 -13.19
C PRO A 217 -10.61 -12.98 -12.85
N PRO A 218 -11.69 -12.91 -13.66
CA PRO A 218 -12.86 -13.75 -13.48
C PRO A 218 -12.44 -15.23 -13.48
N ARG A 219 -12.85 -15.97 -12.46
CA ARG A 219 -12.62 -17.41 -12.38
C ARG A 219 -13.45 -18.10 -13.46
N MET A 220 -12.82 -19.00 -14.22
CA MET A 220 -13.50 -19.79 -15.27
C MET A 220 -14.56 -20.78 -14.73
N GLU A 221 -14.88 -20.73 -13.45
CA GLU A 221 -15.80 -21.67 -12.81
C GLU A 221 -17.27 -21.24 -12.96
N GLU A 222 -17.53 -20.01 -13.41
CA GLU A 222 -18.89 -19.52 -13.68
C GLU A 222 -19.51 -20.10 -14.97
N ASP A 223 -18.71 -20.64 -15.89
CA ASP A 223 -19.23 -21.20 -17.15
C ASP A 223 -19.77 -22.65 -16.98
N ASN A 224 -19.42 -23.33 -15.89
CA ASN A 224 -20.00 -24.64 -15.57
C ASN A 224 -21.32 -24.52 -14.80
N ARG A 225 -21.60 -23.38 -14.14
CA ARG A 225 -22.87 -23.18 -13.41
C ARG A 225 -24.03 -22.89 -14.35
N SER A 226 -23.80 -22.13 -15.42
CA SER A 226 -24.80 -21.92 -16.49
C SER A 226 -25.13 -23.24 -17.21
N MET A 227 -24.15 -24.15 -17.37
CA MET A 227 -24.38 -25.44 -18.01
C MET A 227 -25.15 -26.43 -17.12
N THR A 228 -24.95 -26.42 -15.80
CA THR A 228 -25.73 -27.25 -14.85
C THR A 228 -27.17 -26.75 -14.66
N GLU A 229 -27.41 -25.44 -14.78
CA GLU A 229 -28.78 -24.89 -14.66
C GLU A 229 -29.60 -25.13 -15.95
N LEU A 230 -28.96 -25.09 -17.13
CA LEU A 230 -29.60 -25.44 -18.40
C LEU A 230 -29.83 -26.96 -18.59
N THR A 231 -29.03 -27.83 -17.96
CA THR A 231 -29.26 -29.28 -18.03
C THR A 231 -30.28 -29.80 -17.01
N MET A 232 -30.60 -29.03 -15.95
CA MET A 232 -31.69 -29.40 -15.04
C MET A 232 -33.09 -29.09 -15.59
N HIS A 233 -33.24 -28.12 -16.49
CA HIS A 233 -34.55 -27.85 -17.11
C HIS A 233 -34.89 -28.74 -18.32
N SER A 234 -33.95 -29.52 -18.85
CA SER A 234 -34.22 -30.43 -19.98
C SER A 234 -34.44 -31.90 -19.57
N ARG A 235 -34.38 -32.24 -18.27
CA ARG A 235 -34.54 -33.62 -17.79
C ARG A 235 -35.81 -33.86 -16.96
N ALA A 236 -36.68 -32.86 -16.83
CA ALA A 236 -37.93 -32.97 -16.07
C ALA A 236 -39.12 -33.57 -16.86
N ASN A 237 -39.01 -33.76 -18.19
CA ASN A 237 -40.16 -34.21 -19.01
C ASN A 237 -39.97 -35.59 -19.68
N SER A 238 -39.08 -36.44 -19.18
CA SER A 238 -38.74 -37.72 -19.85
C SER A 238 -38.91 -38.97 -18.96
N TRP A 239 -39.75 -38.90 -17.93
CA TRP A 239 -40.00 -40.06 -17.05
C TRP A 239 -41.47 -40.53 -17.02
N GLU A 240 -42.40 -39.87 -17.71
CA GLU A 240 -43.82 -40.29 -17.67
C GLU A 240 -44.22 -41.36 -18.71
N ASP A 241 -43.32 -41.82 -19.60
CA ASP A 241 -43.67 -42.76 -20.68
C ASP A 241 -43.10 -44.19 -20.56
N VAL A 242 -42.62 -44.63 -19.38
CA VAL A 242 -41.98 -45.98 -19.26
C VAL A 242 -42.64 -46.91 -18.21
N GLU A 243 -43.82 -46.59 -17.69
CA GLU A 243 -44.54 -47.50 -16.76
C GLU A 243 -45.52 -48.49 -17.44
N ALA A 244 -45.58 -48.54 -18.78
CA ALA A 244 -46.47 -49.46 -19.49
C ALA A 244 -45.72 -50.48 -20.35
N LEU A 245 -44.98 -51.41 -19.72
CA LEU A 245 -44.58 -52.75 -20.21
C LEU A 245 -43.56 -53.28 -19.19
N GLY A 246 -43.95 -54.07 -18.21
CA GLY A 246 -44.43 -55.42 -18.45
C GLY A 246 -43.28 -56.42 -18.29
N GLY A 247 -43.06 -56.84 -17.04
CA GLY A 247 -42.88 -58.25 -16.71
C GLY A 247 -41.54 -58.95 -17.00
N ALA A 248 -41.16 -59.71 -15.97
CA ALA A 248 -40.46 -61.00 -16.02
C ALA A 248 -38.92 -61.01 -15.97
N GLY A 249 -38.43 -61.65 -14.91
CA GLY A 249 -37.49 -62.74 -15.12
C GLY A 249 -36.11 -62.60 -14.49
N LEU A 250 -36.04 -62.96 -13.20
CA LEU A 250 -35.11 -63.95 -12.65
C LEU A 250 -33.62 -63.92 -13.08
N ALA A 251 -32.82 -63.70 -12.04
CA ALA A 251 -31.76 -64.60 -11.55
C ALA A 251 -30.30 -64.22 -11.80
N ARG A 252 -29.53 -64.46 -10.73
CA ARG A 252 -28.11 -64.83 -10.69
C ARG A 252 -27.15 -63.67 -10.99
N GLY A 253 -26.14 -63.39 -10.20
CA GLY A 253 -25.46 -64.12 -9.14
C GLY A 253 -24.01 -63.65 -9.17
N ASP A 254 -23.43 -63.48 -7.98
CA ASP A 254 -22.01 -63.62 -7.71
C ASP A 254 -21.00 -62.65 -8.35
N SER A 255 -20.38 -61.87 -7.45
CA SER A 255 -18.96 -62.00 -7.09
C SER A 255 -17.93 -60.96 -7.57
N ILE A 256 -16.97 -60.71 -6.65
CA ILE A 256 -15.59 -60.22 -6.80
C ILE A 256 -15.47 -58.76 -7.31
N GLY A 257 -15.05 -57.77 -6.53
CA GLY A 257 -13.83 -57.70 -5.72
C GLY A 257 -12.70 -57.05 -6.52
N ARG A 258 -12.25 -55.83 -6.17
CA ARG A 258 -10.83 -55.44 -6.16
C ARG A 258 -10.59 -53.98 -5.78
N GLN A 259 -9.70 -53.83 -4.80
CA GLN A 259 -8.89 -52.66 -4.52
C GLN A 259 -7.82 -52.46 -5.60
N THR A 260 -7.39 -51.20 -5.80
CA THR A 260 -5.98 -50.75 -5.95
C THR A 260 -6.02 -49.21 -5.94
N MET A 261 -5.56 -48.50 -4.90
CA MET A 261 -4.17 -48.04 -4.67
C MET A 261 -3.36 -47.76 -5.94
N PHE A 262 -3.01 -46.49 -6.16
CA PHE A 262 -1.69 -46.10 -6.67
C PHE A 262 -1.27 -44.77 -6.07
N SER A 263 -0.15 -44.81 -5.36
CA SER A 263 0.77 -43.71 -5.11
C SER A 263 1.84 -43.70 -6.20
N VAL A 264 2.28 -42.52 -6.63
CA VAL A 264 3.70 -42.11 -6.65
C VAL A 264 3.72 -40.61 -6.35
#